data_AF-A0A956YRX1-F1
#
_entry.id   AF-A0A956YRX1-F1
#
_cell.length_a   1.000
_cell.length_b   1.000
_cell.length_c   1.000
_cell.angle_alpha   90.00
_cell.angle_beta   90.00
_cell.angle_gamma   90.00
#
_symmetry.space_group_name_H-M   'P 1'
#
loop_
_entity.id
_entity.type
_entity.pdbx_description
1 polymer ?
#
loop_
_entity_poly.entity_id
_entity_poly.type
_entity_poly.pdbx_seq_one_letter_code
_entity_poly.pdbx_strand_id
1 'polypeptide(L)'
;MQATAFPVLSLIVFVPIVAAVIILFLNREQSDLARGIAITAAGVCFTLSLFVYLTYNDQVSSVVANQELIQQAGAEGSATDMFQAAVAFEEQVDWIPSIGISYHLGVDGLSVPMVLLTGMVAVAGVLVSWKIEDRTRDFMAFFLLLVAGVYGVFVSLDLFVLFFFYELAIFPMYLLIATWGWVKLRE
;
A
#
# COMPACT_ATOMS: atom_id res chain seq x y z
N MET A 1 -21.25 14.10 -9.54
CA MET A 1 -20.18 13.30 -10.18
C MET A 1 -18.90 14.11 -10.04
N GLN A 2 -18.21 13.99 -8.90
CA GLN A 2 -16.92 14.67 -8.71
C GLN A 2 -15.92 14.09 -9.69
N ALA A 3 -15.11 14.95 -10.30
CA ALA A 3 -14.12 14.59 -11.30
C ALA A 3 -13.29 13.41 -10.78
N THR A 4 -13.18 12.34 -11.57
CA THR A 4 -12.34 11.18 -11.26
C THR A 4 -10.91 11.66 -11.12
N ALA A 5 -10.51 11.99 -9.90
CA ALA A 5 -9.12 12.15 -9.54
C ALA A 5 -8.40 10.86 -9.97
N PHE A 6 -7.21 11.02 -10.56
CA PHE A 6 -6.40 9.89 -10.97
C PHE A 6 -6.22 8.92 -9.78
N PRO A 7 -6.52 7.61 -9.92
CA PRO A 7 -6.61 6.69 -8.79
C PRO A 7 -5.22 6.24 -8.31
N VAL A 8 -4.51 7.16 -7.66
CA VAL A 8 -3.12 6.98 -7.21
C VAL A 8 -3.03 5.87 -6.17
N LEU A 9 -3.98 5.78 -5.23
CA LEU A 9 -3.92 4.80 -4.14
C LEU A 9 -4.16 3.39 -4.67
N SER A 10 -5.17 3.22 -5.54
CA SER A 10 -5.36 1.95 -6.25
C SER A 10 -4.10 1.54 -7.01
N LEU A 11 -3.45 2.47 -7.72
CA LEU A 11 -2.23 2.15 -8.47
C LEU A 11 -1.08 1.71 -7.55
N ILE A 12 -0.85 2.40 -6.43
CA ILE A 12 0.18 2.02 -5.46
C ILE A 12 -0.05 0.59 -4.93
N VAL A 13 -1.30 0.19 -4.70
CA VAL A 13 -1.64 -1.14 -4.20
C VAL A 13 -1.54 -2.22 -5.29
N PHE A 14 -2.03 -1.94 -6.51
CA PHE A 14 -2.12 -2.96 -7.56
C PHE A 14 -0.85 -3.16 -8.38
N VAL A 15 -0.01 -2.13 -8.55
CA VAL A 15 1.29 -2.26 -9.25
C VAL A 15 2.15 -3.42 -8.73
N PRO A 16 2.40 -3.56 -7.42
CA PRO A 16 3.20 -4.66 -6.90
C PRO A 16 2.50 -6.03 -7.05
N ILE A 17 1.16 -6.09 -7.00
CA ILE A 17 0.40 -7.33 -7.26
C ILE A 17 0.57 -7.77 -8.71
N VAL A 18 0.36 -6.86 -9.66
CA VAL A 18 0.53 -7.15 -11.10
C VAL A 18 1.96 -7.58 -11.38
N ALA A 19 2.95 -6.90 -10.82
CA ALA A 19 4.35 -7.27 -10.96
C ALA A 19 4.63 -8.66 -10.35
N ALA A 20 4.09 -8.98 -9.17
CA ALA A 20 4.23 -10.30 -8.55
C ALA A 20 3.64 -11.40 -9.42
N VAL A 21 2.43 -11.19 -9.97
CA VAL A 21 1.78 -12.13 -10.88
C VAL A 21 2.61 -12.35 -12.14
N ILE A 22 3.10 -11.27 -12.77
CA ILE A 22 4.00 -11.38 -13.94
C ILE A 22 5.23 -12.21 -13.58
N ILE A 23 5.89 -11.91 -12.46
CA ILE A 23 7.06 -12.64 -11.98
C ILE A 23 6.76 -14.13 -11.78
N LEU A 24 5.59 -14.51 -11.26
CA LEU A 24 5.23 -15.92 -11.08
C LEU A 24 5.12 -16.71 -12.40
N PHE A 25 4.76 -16.02 -13.49
CA PHE A 25 4.70 -16.62 -14.84
C PHE A 25 6.06 -16.69 -15.54
N LEU A 26 7.12 -16.04 -15.02
CA LEU A 26 8.47 -16.16 -15.57
C LEU A 26 9.04 -17.56 -15.33
N ASN A 27 9.93 -18.02 -16.21
CA ASN A 27 10.66 -19.26 -16.01
C ASN A 27 11.66 -19.13 -14.84
N ARG A 28 11.95 -20.25 -14.17
CA ARG A 28 12.85 -20.28 -12.99
C ARG A 28 14.28 -19.81 -13.29
N GLU A 29 14.70 -19.91 -14.55
CA GLU A 29 16.04 -19.48 -15.01
C GLU A 29 16.16 -17.95 -15.18
N GLN A 30 15.05 -17.22 -15.25
CA GLN A 30 15.03 -15.77 -15.54
C GLN A 30 15.10 -14.92 -14.26
N SER A 31 16.06 -15.22 -13.38
CA SER A 31 16.23 -14.53 -12.09
C SER A 31 16.50 -13.04 -12.23
N ASP A 32 17.29 -12.63 -13.24
CA ASP A 32 17.60 -11.23 -13.50
C ASP A 32 16.40 -10.42 -13.98
N LEU A 33 15.51 -11.03 -14.80
CA LEU A 33 14.27 -10.39 -15.22
C LEU A 33 13.30 -10.22 -14.05
N ALA A 34 13.19 -11.22 -13.18
CA ALA A 34 12.36 -11.12 -11.97
C ALA A 34 12.82 -9.97 -11.07
N ARG A 35 14.13 -9.84 -10.85
CA ARG A 35 14.72 -8.73 -10.08
C ARG A 35 14.50 -7.38 -10.77
N GLY A 36 14.65 -7.33 -12.09
CA GLY A 36 14.37 -6.14 -12.91
C GLY A 36 12.93 -5.65 -12.79
N ILE A 37 11.95 -6.56 -12.93
CA ILE A 37 10.53 -6.24 -12.77
C ILE A 37 10.25 -5.76 -11.34
N ALA A 38 10.83 -6.41 -10.33
CA ALA A 38 10.63 -6.05 -8.94
C ALA A 38 11.16 -4.66 -8.60
N ILE A 39 12.37 -4.30 -9.06
CA ILE A 39 12.92 -2.96 -8.80
C ILE A 39 12.16 -1.88 -9.56
N THR A 40 11.69 -2.15 -10.78
CA THR A 40 10.84 -1.22 -11.52
C THR A 40 9.51 -1.00 -10.81
N ALA A 41 8.84 -2.07 -10.37
CA ALA A 41 7.59 -1.96 -9.61
C ALA A 41 7.79 -1.19 -8.29
N ALA A 42 8.83 -1.51 -7.53
CA ALA A 42 9.16 -0.81 -6.29
C ALA A 42 9.49 0.67 -6.53
N GLY A 43 10.23 1.00 -7.60
CA GLY A 43 10.54 2.37 -8.00
C GLY A 43 9.29 3.17 -8.40
N VAL A 44 8.36 2.55 -9.14
CA VAL A 44 7.07 3.17 -9.47
C VAL A 44 6.27 3.43 -8.19
N CYS A 45 6.19 2.46 -7.28
CA CYS A 45 5.47 2.63 -6.01
C CYS A 45 6.10 3.73 -5.14
N PHE A 46 7.43 3.78 -5.06
CA PHE A 46 8.15 4.85 -4.37
C PHE A 46 7.91 6.23 -4.99
N THR A 47 7.88 6.32 -6.32
CA THR A 47 7.61 7.58 -7.03
C THR A 47 6.18 8.04 -6.77
N LEU A 48 5.20 7.13 -6.81
CA LEU A 48 3.81 7.43 -6.50
C LEU A 48 3.63 7.79 -5.02
N SER A 49 4.28 7.09 -4.08
CA SER A 49 4.18 7.41 -2.65
C SER A 49 4.84 8.76 -2.33
N LEU A 50 5.93 9.11 -3.01
CA LEU A 50 6.55 10.43 -2.92
C LEU A 50 5.61 11.51 -3.48
N PHE A 51 4.94 11.24 -4.60
CA PHE A 51 3.94 12.15 -5.16
C PHE A 51 2.78 12.40 -4.19
N VAL A 52 2.25 11.34 -3.55
CA VAL A 52 1.21 11.45 -2.52
C VAL A 52 1.71 12.30 -1.35
N TYR A 53 2.92 12.04 -0.85
CA TYR A 53 3.50 12.79 0.28
C TYR A 53 3.65 14.29 -0.01
N LEU A 54 4.23 14.64 -1.15
CA LEU A 54 4.45 16.04 -1.52
C LEU A 54 3.14 16.78 -1.72
N THR A 55 2.20 16.17 -2.44
CA THR A 55 0.88 16.77 -2.69
C THR A 55 0.07 16.89 -1.40
N TYR A 56 0.13 15.89 -0.52
CA TYR A 56 -0.54 15.95 0.77
C TYR A 56 0.02 17.10 1.62
N ASN A 57 1.34 17.26 1.72
CA ASN A 57 1.97 18.33 2.50
C ASN A 57 1.53 19.73 2.07
N ASP A 58 1.31 19.95 0.76
CA ASP A 58 0.80 21.22 0.24
C ASP A 58 -0.69 21.42 0.60
N GLN A 59 -1.45 20.33 0.72
CA GLN A 59 -2.86 20.36 1.13
C GLN A 59 -3.08 20.31 2.65
N VAL A 60 -2.07 19.94 3.44
CA VAL A 60 -2.15 19.91 4.92
C VAL A 60 -2.61 21.24 5.47
N SER A 61 -2.15 22.37 4.92
CA SER A 61 -2.56 23.69 5.41
C SER A 61 -4.06 23.96 5.19
N SER A 62 -4.63 23.50 4.08
CA SER A 62 -6.09 23.58 3.83
C SER A 62 -6.88 22.55 4.64
N VAL A 63 -6.33 21.36 4.86
CA VAL A 63 -6.93 20.29 5.67
C VAL A 63 -6.98 20.68 7.15
N VAL A 64 -5.90 21.29 7.66
CA VAL A 64 -5.82 21.83 9.03
C VAL A 64 -6.66 23.11 9.19
N ALA A 65 -6.77 23.96 8.16
CA ALA A 65 -7.69 25.10 8.19
C ALA A 65 -9.16 24.67 8.31
N ASN A 66 -9.55 23.55 7.68
CA ASN A 66 -10.87 22.95 7.90
C ASN A 66 -11.04 22.46 9.34
N GLN A 67 -9.98 22.02 9.99
CA GLN A 67 -10.00 21.58 11.39
C GLN A 67 -10.22 22.73 12.38
N GLU A 68 -9.71 23.94 12.09
CA GLU A 68 -10.01 25.14 12.88
C GLU A 68 -11.46 25.60 12.69
N LEU A 69 -12.01 25.50 11.47
CA LEU A 69 -13.42 25.78 11.20
C LEU A 69 -14.37 24.76 11.88
N ILE A 70 -13.98 23.49 11.92
CA ILE A 70 -14.72 22.42 12.61
C ILE A 70 -14.60 22.53 14.14
N GLN A 71 -13.44 22.92 14.67
CA GLN A 71 -13.28 23.23 16.09
C GLN A 71 -14.07 24.48 16.52
N GLN A 72 -14.18 25.49 15.66
CA GLN A 72 -15.03 26.66 15.89
C GLN A 72 -16.53 26.33 15.80
N ALA A 73 -16.92 25.31 15.03
CA ALA A 73 -18.29 24.80 15.00
C ALA A 73 -18.69 24.02 16.29
N GLY A 74 -17.73 23.66 17.14
CA GLY A 74 -17.97 23.05 18.46
C GLY A 74 -18.25 21.53 18.42
N ALA A 75 -18.60 20.97 19.58
CA ALA A 75 -18.84 19.53 19.82
C ALA A 75 -20.16 18.99 19.20
N GLU A 76 -20.78 19.73 18.28
CA GLU A 76 -21.98 19.31 17.54
C GLU A 76 -21.64 18.51 16.27
N GLY A 77 -20.40 18.57 15.78
CA GLY A 77 -19.94 17.74 14.67
C GLY A 77 -19.81 16.28 15.08
N SER A 78 -20.32 15.36 14.26
CA SER A 78 -20.10 13.93 14.48
C SER A 78 -18.59 13.66 14.46
N ALA A 79 -18.09 12.74 15.30
CA ALA A 79 -16.71 12.26 15.21
C ALA A 79 -16.36 11.77 13.79
N THR A 80 -17.37 11.34 13.03
CA THR A 80 -17.28 10.97 11.62
C THR A 80 -16.94 12.15 10.71
N ASP A 81 -17.53 13.33 10.94
CA ASP A 81 -17.31 14.52 10.11
C ASP A 81 -15.89 15.07 10.33
N MET A 82 -15.39 14.96 11.56
CA MET A 82 -14.02 15.32 11.92
C MET A 82 -12.99 14.39 11.28
N PHE A 83 -13.30 13.09 11.19
CA PHE A 83 -12.44 12.11 10.52
C PHE A 83 -12.40 12.32 9.00
N GLN A 84 -13.55 12.54 8.37
CA GLN A 84 -13.62 12.82 6.92
C GLN A 84 -12.88 14.11 6.53
N ALA A 85 -12.85 15.11 7.41
CA ALA A 85 -12.11 16.34 7.16
C ALA A 85 -10.58 16.15 7.09
N ALA A 86 -10.05 15.03 7.60
CA ALA A 86 -8.62 14.74 7.67
C ALA A 86 -8.12 13.75 6.59
N VAL A 87 -9.01 13.28 5.71
CA VAL A 87 -8.70 12.30 4.67
C VAL A 87 -8.49 12.99 3.33
N ALA A 88 -7.45 12.57 2.60
CA ALA A 88 -7.14 13.00 1.24
C ALA A 88 -7.05 11.79 0.29
N PHE A 89 -7.08 12.05 -1.02
CA PHE A 89 -7.01 11.03 -2.08
C PHE A 89 -8.09 9.94 -1.95
N GLU A 90 -9.32 10.34 -1.61
CA GLU A 90 -10.42 9.39 -1.41
C GLU A 90 -10.81 8.69 -2.72
N GLU A 91 -10.79 7.37 -2.70
CA GLU A 91 -11.22 6.49 -3.78
C GLU A 91 -12.29 5.56 -3.21
N GLN A 92 -13.56 5.82 -3.52
CA GLN A 92 -14.68 5.08 -2.98
C GLN A 92 -15.53 4.44 -4.08
N VAL A 93 -15.76 3.13 -3.97
CA VAL A 93 -16.68 2.37 -4.82
C VAL A 93 -17.49 1.41 -3.95
N ASP A 94 -18.82 1.47 -4.06
CA ASP A 94 -19.72 0.54 -3.39
C ASP A 94 -19.48 -0.89 -3.89
N TRP A 95 -19.12 -1.81 -3.00
CA TRP A 95 -18.83 -3.20 -3.36
C TRP A 95 -20.01 -4.12 -3.01
N ILE A 96 -20.40 -4.19 -1.74
CA ILE A 96 -21.55 -4.98 -1.27
C ILE A 96 -22.44 -4.10 -0.37
N PRO A 97 -23.32 -3.28 -0.97
CA PRO A 97 -24.14 -2.31 -0.22
C PRO A 97 -25.04 -2.95 0.85
N SER A 98 -25.49 -4.19 0.64
CA SER A 98 -26.42 -4.89 1.55
C SER A 98 -25.84 -5.14 2.94
N ILE A 99 -24.51 -5.15 3.08
CA ILE A 99 -23.80 -5.34 4.35
C ILE A 99 -22.84 -4.18 4.65
N GLY A 100 -22.94 -3.07 3.90
CA GLY A 100 -22.15 -1.87 4.12
C GLY A 100 -20.67 -1.97 3.74
N ILE A 101 -20.28 -2.91 2.87
CA ILE A 101 -18.88 -3.03 2.41
C ILE A 101 -18.66 -2.13 1.20
N SER A 102 -17.63 -1.30 1.30
CA SER A 102 -17.17 -0.44 0.21
C SER A 102 -15.67 -0.64 -0.04
N TYR A 103 -15.26 -0.54 -1.30
CA TYR A 103 -13.86 -0.31 -1.62
C TYR A 103 -13.56 1.17 -1.36
N HIS A 104 -13.17 1.48 -0.13
CA HIS A 104 -12.92 2.84 0.32
C HIS A 104 -11.46 2.98 0.73
N LEU A 105 -10.69 3.66 -0.11
CA LEU A 105 -9.31 4.03 0.16
C LEU A 105 -9.18 5.54 0.40
N GLY A 106 -8.22 5.91 1.22
CA GLY A 106 -7.83 7.28 1.47
C GLY A 106 -6.59 7.33 2.35
N VAL A 107 -5.99 8.51 2.48
CA VAL A 107 -4.81 8.71 3.31
C VAL A 107 -5.00 9.89 4.23
N ASP A 108 -4.56 9.75 5.48
CA ASP A 108 -4.54 10.80 6.49
C ASP A 108 -3.09 11.17 6.87
N GLY A 109 -2.93 12.05 7.87
CA GLY A 109 -1.61 12.52 8.31
C GLY A 109 -0.70 11.43 8.88
N LEU A 110 -1.25 10.30 9.31
CA LEU A 110 -0.48 9.16 9.82
C LEU A 110 -0.13 8.16 8.70
N SER A 111 -1.06 7.96 7.78
CA SER A 111 -0.96 7.01 6.68
C SER A 111 0.03 7.48 5.61
N VAL A 112 0.06 8.79 5.32
CA VAL A 112 0.95 9.35 4.28
C VAL A 112 2.44 9.06 4.54
N PRO A 113 3.01 9.31 5.75
CA PRO A 113 4.38 8.89 6.06
C PRO A 113 4.61 7.38 5.93
N MET A 114 3.63 6.55 6.32
CA MET A 114 3.73 5.09 6.25
C MET A 114 3.72 4.57 4.81
N VAL A 115 2.91 5.17 3.93
CA VAL A 115 2.90 4.87 2.49
C VAL A 115 4.24 5.26 1.85
N LEU A 116 4.81 6.43 2.20
CA LEU A 116 6.15 6.82 1.75
C LEU A 116 7.23 5.84 2.23
N LEU A 117 7.21 5.52 3.53
CA LEU A 117 8.15 4.59 4.15
C LEU A 117 8.07 3.21 3.51
N THR A 118 6.86 2.71 3.24
CA THR A 118 6.65 1.43 2.57
C THR A 118 7.32 1.39 1.21
N GLY A 119 7.25 2.48 0.43
CA GLY A 119 7.94 2.59 -0.86
C GLY A 119 9.46 2.60 -0.73
N MET A 120 9.99 3.34 0.24
CA MET A 120 11.43 3.35 0.53
C MET A 120 11.95 1.95 0.92
N VAL A 121 11.22 1.29 1.82
CA VAL A 121 11.54 -0.06 2.29
C VAL A 121 11.39 -1.09 1.18
N ALA A 122 10.41 -0.94 0.28
CA ALA A 122 10.25 -1.80 -0.88
C ALA A 122 11.48 -1.73 -1.79
N VAL A 123 11.92 -0.53 -2.18
CA VAL A 123 13.13 -0.34 -3.01
C VAL A 123 14.36 -0.93 -2.32
N ALA A 124 14.59 -0.58 -1.05
CA ALA A 124 15.71 -1.11 -0.28
C ALA A 124 15.66 -2.64 -0.15
N GLY A 125 14.48 -3.20 0.11
CA GLY A 125 14.25 -4.64 0.23
C GLY A 125 14.57 -5.39 -1.05
N VAL A 126 14.13 -4.88 -2.21
CA VAL A 126 14.52 -5.47 -3.50
C VAL A 126 16.05 -5.42 -3.67
N LEU A 127 16.69 -4.28 -3.45
CA LEU A 127 18.15 -4.13 -3.59
C LEU A 127 18.94 -5.05 -2.67
N VAL A 128 18.53 -5.21 -1.41
CA VAL A 128 19.17 -6.13 -0.45
C VAL A 128 18.98 -7.58 -0.87
N SER A 129 17.80 -7.93 -1.37
CA SER A 129 17.46 -9.29 -1.79
C SER A 129 18.15 -9.75 -3.09
N TRP A 130 18.93 -8.91 -3.76
CA TRP A 130 19.74 -9.32 -4.91
C TRP A 130 20.77 -10.41 -4.59
N LYS A 131 21.12 -10.57 -3.31
CA LYS A 131 21.99 -11.65 -2.83
C LYS A 131 21.27 -13.01 -2.70
N ILE A 132 19.95 -13.05 -2.83
CA ILE A 132 19.18 -14.30 -2.82
C ILE A 132 19.28 -14.97 -4.19
N GLU A 133 19.92 -16.14 -4.22
CA GLU A 133 20.11 -16.96 -5.43
C GLU A 133 19.14 -18.14 -5.50
N ASP A 134 18.71 -18.66 -4.34
CA ASP A 134 17.74 -19.76 -4.30
C ASP A 134 16.32 -19.25 -4.54
N ARG A 135 15.65 -19.82 -5.56
CA ARG A 135 14.26 -19.54 -5.91
C ARG A 135 13.94 -18.03 -5.97
N THR A 136 14.87 -17.22 -6.52
CA THR A 136 14.79 -15.75 -6.58
C THR A 136 13.43 -15.23 -7.08
N ARG A 137 12.88 -15.84 -8.12
CA ARG A 137 11.57 -15.47 -8.69
C ARG A 137 10.45 -15.56 -7.65
N ASP A 138 10.39 -16.67 -6.91
CA ASP A 138 9.35 -16.90 -5.90
C ASP A 138 9.51 -15.87 -4.76
N PHE A 139 10.75 -15.63 -4.32
CA PHE A 139 11.06 -14.61 -3.31
C PHE A 139 10.57 -13.23 -3.75
N MET A 140 10.91 -12.78 -4.97
CA MET A 140 10.54 -11.46 -5.47
C MET A 140 9.03 -11.31 -5.60
N ALA A 141 8.33 -12.35 -6.08
CA ALA A 141 6.87 -12.33 -6.18
C ALA A 141 6.20 -12.21 -4.80
N PHE A 142 6.59 -13.04 -3.83
CA PHE A 142 6.03 -12.96 -2.47
C PHE A 142 6.41 -11.66 -1.76
N PHE A 143 7.63 -11.14 -1.98
CA PHE A 143 8.05 -9.86 -1.45
C PHE A 143 7.18 -8.70 -1.98
N LEU A 144 6.91 -8.66 -3.29
CA LEU A 144 6.01 -7.64 -3.85
C LEU A 144 4.56 -7.83 -3.39
N LEU A 145 4.08 -9.07 -3.25
CA LEU A 145 2.76 -9.35 -2.68
C LEU A 145 2.64 -8.85 -1.24
N LEU A 146 3.70 -9.02 -0.43
CA LEU A 146 3.79 -8.47 0.92
C LEU A 146 3.73 -6.93 0.88
N VAL A 147 4.52 -6.29 0.01
CA VAL A 147 4.50 -4.82 -0.17
C VAL A 147 3.10 -4.33 -0.53
N ALA A 148 2.38 -5.03 -1.41
CA ALA A 148 1.00 -4.71 -1.76
C ALA A 148 0.06 -4.77 -0.56
N GLY A 149 0.17 -5.83 0.26
CA GLY A 149 -0.61 -5.97 1.49
C GLY A 149 -0.33 -4.83 2.47
N VAL A 150 0.94 -4.48 2.68
CA VAL A 150 1.33 -3.37 3.57
C VAL A 150 0.79 -2.03 3.07
N TYR A 151 0.88 -1.74 1.76
CA TYR A 151 0.25 -0.55 1.19
C TYR A 151 -1.25 -0.54 1.45
N GLY A 152 -1.94 -1.65 1.15
CA GLY A 152 -3.37 -1.79 1.34
C GLY A 152 -3.81 -1.53 2.79
N VAL A 153 -3.05 -2.01 3.78
CA VAL A 153 -3.33 -1.75 5.20
C VAL A 153 -3.32 -0.26 5.53
N PHE A 154 -2.37 0.50 4.98
CA PHE A 154 -2.26 1.93 5.29
C PHE A 154 -3.22 2.82 4.51
N VAL A 155 -3.76 2.36 3.38
CA VAL A 155 -4.67 3.18 2.56
C VAL A 155 -6.15 2.80 2.73
N SER A 156 -6.48 1.72 3.45
CA SER A 156 -7.87 1.25 3.60
C SER A 156 -8.61 1.99 4.72
N LEU A 157 -9.78 2.54 4.39
CA LEU A 157 -10.69 3.18 5.34
C LEU A 157 -11.89 2.30 5.73
N ASP A 158 -12.19 1.27 4.92
CA ASP A 158 -13.20 0.25 5.22
C ASP A 158 -12.57 -0.92 5.99
N LEU A 159 -13.20 -1.35 7.08
CA LEU A 159 -12.70 -2.44 7.94
C LEU A 159 -12.56 -3.78 7.22
N PHE A 160 -13.46 -4.08 6.28
CA PHE A 160 -13.39 -5.32 5.52
C PHE A 160 -12.18 -5.31 4.57
N VAL A 161 -11.97 -4.19 3.88
CA VAL A 161 -10.85 -4.02 2.94
C VAL A 161 -9.52 -3.99 3.72
N LEU A 162 -9.47 -3.32 4.86
CA LEU A 162 -8.33 -3.33 5.78
C LEU A 162 -7.99 -4.75 6.22
N PHE A 163 -8.99 -5.51 6.69
CA PHE A 163 -8.79 -6.90 7.11
C PHE A 163 -8.29 -7.77 5.95
N PHE A 164 -8.85 -7.60 4.75
CA PHE A 164 -8.39 -8.32 3.56
C PHE A 164 -6.91 -8.06 3.25
N PHE A 165 -6.45 -6.81 3.27
CA PHE A 165 -5.03 -6.50 3.03
C PHE A 165 -4.11 -6.93 4.17
N TYR A 166 -4.61 -6.91 5.40
CA TYR A 166 -3.89 -7.42 6.56
C TYR A 166 -3.60 -8.93 6.42
N GLU A 167 -4.61 -9.72 6.09
CA GLU A 167 -4.45 -11.16 5.81
C GLU A 167 -3.59 -11.42 4.56
N LEU A 168 -3.75 -10.58 3.52
CA LEU A 168 -2.92 -10.65 2.32
C LEU A 168 -1.44 -10.43 2.64
N ALA A 169 -1.09 -9.59 3.62
CA ALA A 169 0.29 -9.37 4.04
C ALA A 169 0.86 -10.54 4.85
N ILE A 170 0.04 -11.18 5.70
CA ILE A 170 0.47 -12.29 6.55
C ILE A 170 0.89 -13.50 5.73
N PHE A 171 0.14 -13.85 4.68
CA PHE A 171 0.42 -15.02 3.84
C PHE A 171 1.84 -15.04 3.22
N PRO A 172 2.26 -14.04 2.43
CA PRO A 172 3.61 -13.99 1.88
C PRO A 172 4.69 -13.82 2.96
N MET A 173 4.41 -13.08 4.04
CA MET A 173 5.35 -12.96 5.16
C MET A 173 5.72 -14.33 5.74
N TYR A 174 4.73 -15.19 5.99
CA TYR A 174 4.94 -16.54 6.47
C TYR A 174 5.83 -17.35 5.52
N LEU A 175 5.54 -17.33 4.22
CA LEU A 175 6.32 -18.08 3.21
C LEU A 175 7.77 -17.58 3.11
N LEU A 176 7.97 -16.27 3.16
CA LEU A 176 9.29 -15.64 3.13
C LEU A 176 10.14 -16.10 4.33
N ILE A 177 9.56 -16.10 5.53
CA ILE A 177 10.24 -16.54 6.75
C ILE A 177 10.50 -18.05 6.73
N ALA A 178 9.51 -18.87 6.38
CA ALA A 178 9.65 -20.32 6.38
C ALA A 178 10.71 -20.82 5.38
N THR A 179 10.79 -20.20 4.19
CA THR A 179 11.65 -20.68 3.10
C THR A 179 13.01 -19.99 3.03
N TRP A 180 13.11 -18.70 3.38
CA TRP A 180 14.36 -17.92 3.30
C TRP A 180 14.81 -17.34 4.66
N GLY A 181 14.08 -17.60 5.74
CA GLY A 181 14.52 -17.26 7.10
C GLY A 181 15.74 -18.07 7.55
N TRP A 182 16.32 -17.63 8.67
CA TRP A 182 17.58 -18.16 9.20
C TRP A 182 17.51 -19.67 9.51
N VAL A 183 18.57 -20.38 9.15
CA VAL A 183 18.66 -21.86 9.16
C VAL A 183 18.37 -22.49 10.52
N LYS A 184 18.73 -21.83 11.63
CA LYS A 184 18.59 -22.36 13.00
C LYS A 184 17.17 -22.29 13.60
N LEU A 185 16.21 -21.67 12.91
CA LEU A 185 14.81 -21.52 13.34
C LEU A 185 13.83 -22.33 12.46
N ARG A 186 14.35 -23.19 11.58
CA ARG A 186 13.55 -24.15 10.81
C ARG A 186 13.38 -25.40 11.66
N GLU A 187 12.24 -25.52 12.32
CA GLU A 187 11.79 -26.78 12.93
C GLU A 187 11.35 -27.78 11.86
#